data_AF-R8BDG2-F1
#
_entry.id   AF-R8BDG2-F1
#
_cell.length_a   1.000
_cell.length_b   1.000
_cell.length_c   1.000
_cell.angle_alpha   90.00
_cell.angle_beta   90.00
_cell.angle_gamma   90.00
#
_symmetry.space_group_name_H-M   'P 1'
#
loop_
_entity.id
_entity.type
_entity.pdbx_description
1 polymer ?
#
loop_
_entity_poly.entity_id
_entity_poly.type
_entity_poly.pdbx_seq_one_letter_code
_entity_poly.pdbx_strand_id
1 'polypeptide(L)'
;MASVGPSTKDILLDAVEQTLGESALETIEPVEVKAPLDAPEVHEKPICITQTPIPRNLRNGPSDIVVGLAAECPRWVPGSVIKWAAWRAGFNSQEDADHAAEHLAIAAEKWNSANVGVTFEWVPLAKDATFVLCHGGSQGTVLASAFFPNSNDLNYVFVYTYGFNKNWKNNMWKVFTHELGHVLGLRHEFAIGDVPSDMHTEGHGAVRLGKPDEYSVMNYRNEPPELQQSDIDSTRVFYGLREDDDGNLPKVGMTPVVDYTPR
;
A
#
# COMPACT_ATOMS: atom_id res chain seq x y z
N MET A 1 11.16 -32.38 14.95
CA MET A 1 10.36 -31.15 14.85
C MET A 1 11.18 -30.06 15.51
N ALA A 2 11.78 -29.15 14.75
CA ALA A 2 12.51 -28.02 15.32
C ALA A 2 11.46 -27.01 15.82
N SER A 3 11.55 -26.60 17.09
CA SER A 3 10.75 -25.48 17.60
C SER A 3 11.20 -24.23 16.86
N VAL A 4 10.35 -23.73 15.97
CA VAL A 4 10.55 -22.41 15.36
C VAL A 4 10.40 -21.40 16.50
N GLY A 5 11.44 -20.61 16.76
CA GLY A 5 11.38 -19.53 17.75
C GLY A 5 10.34 -18.47 17.36
N PRO A 6 10.06 -17.50 18.24
CA PRO A 6 9.09 -16.44 17.97
C PRO A 6 9.49 -15.65 16.71
N SER A 7 8.50 -15.27 15.91
CA SER A 7 8.70 -14.42 14.73
C SER A 7 9.09 -12.98 15.12
N THR A 8 9.55 -12.17 14.16
CA THR A 8 9.84 -10.74 14.41
C THR A 8 8.56 -10.01 14.83
N LYS A 9 7.44 -10.36 14.19
CA LYS A 9 6.08 -9.92 14.56
C LYS A 9 5.75 -10.27 16.01
N ASP A 10 5.97 -11.51 16.44
CA ASP A 10 5.69 -11.93 17.83
C ASP A 10 6.55 -11.12 18.83
N ILE A 11 7.84 -10.95 18.53
CA ILE A 11 8.77 -10.18 19.36
C ILE A 11 8.32 -8.70 19.46
N LEU A 12 7.87 -8.11 18.35
CA LEU A 12 7.41 -6.73 18.32
C LEU A 12 6.12 -6.53 19.11
N LEU A 13 5.14 -7.43 18.93
CA LEU A 13 3.88 -7.35 19.66
C LEU A 13 4.09 -7.54 21.16
N ASP A 14 4.91 -8.51 21.57
CA ASP A 14 5.30 -8.70 22.97
C ASP A 14 5.99 -7.44 23.55
N ALA A 15 6.89 -6.81 22.79
CA ALA A 15 7.58 -5.61 23.23
C ALA A 15 6.65 -4.41 23.38
N VAL A 16 5.68 -4.26 22.46
CA VAL A 16 4.64 -3.22 22.52
C VAL A 16 3.74 -3.45 23.74
N GLU A 17 3.27 -4.67 23.96
CA GLU A 17 2.45 -5.03 25.11
C GLU A 17 3.18 -4.77 26.44
N GLN A 18 4.45 -5.16 26.55
CA GLN A 18 5.26 -4.92 27.74
C GLN A 18 5.51 -3.43 28.02
N THR A 19 5.59 -2.61 26.98
CA THR A 19 5.94 -1.19 27.09
C THR A 19 4.70 -0.30 27.29
N LEU A 20 3.62 -0.60 26.56
CA LEU A 20 2.44 0.24 26.44
C LEU A 20 1.16 -0.40 27.03
N GLY A 21 1.22 -1.67 27.42
CA GLY A 21 0.09 -2.46 27.92
C GLY A 21 -0.71 -3.17 26.83
N GLU A 22 -1.50 -4.18 27.21
CA GLU A 22 -2.34 -4.99 26.30
C GLU A 22 -3.29 -4.13 25.45
N SER A 23 -3.83 -3.04 26.01
CA SER A 23 -4.73 -2.12 25.29
C SER A 23 -4.08 -1.43 24.09
N ALA A 24 -2.74 -1.39 24.02
CA ALA A 24 -2.03 -0.81 22.89
C ALA A 24 -2.14 -1.65 21.60
N LEU A 25 -2.47 -2.94 21.73
CA LEU A 25 -2.64 -3.87 20.62
C LEU A 25 -4.10 -3.99 20.16
N GLU A 26 -5.03 -3.27 20.81
CA GLU A 26 -6.43 -3.25 20.41
C GLU A 26 -6.56 -2.74 18.97
N THR A 27 -7.36 -3.47 18.20
CA THR A 27 -7.67 -3.10 16.82
C THR A 27 -9.05 -2.49 16.72
N ILE A 28 -9.29 -1.81 15.60
CA ILE A 28 -10.56 -1.20 15.27
C ILE A 28 -11.22 -2.01 14.18
N GLU A 29 -12.43 -2.51 14.47
CA GLU A 29 -13.34 -3.07 13.47
C GLU A 29 -14.01 -1.92 12.70
N PRO A 30 -13.85 -1.83 11.37
CA PRO A 30 -14.53 -0.80 10.59
C PRO A 30 -16.03 -1.08 10.55
N VAL A 31 -16.85 -0.13 11.03
CA VAL A 31 -18.31 -0.30 11.12
C VAL A 31 -19.03 0.33 9.92
N GLU A 32 -18.55 1.48 9.43
CA GLU A 32 -19.10 2.16 8.27
C GLU A 32 -18.22 2.04 7.02
N VAL A 33 -18.55 1.10 6.13
CA VAL A 33 -17.84 0.92 4.84
C VAL A 33 -18.59 1.61 3.70
N LYS A 34 -18.77 2.93 3.81
CA LYS A 34 -19.37 3.75 2.73
C LYS A 34 -18.61 5.06 2.55
N ALA A 35 -18.25 5.35 1.30
CA ALA A 35 -17.61 6.62 0.97
C ALA A 35 -18.49 7.81 1.41
N PRO A 36 -17.91 8.85 2.03
CA PRO A 36 -18.64 10.06 2.39
C PRO A 36 -19.30 10.69 1.15
N LEU A 37 -20.57 11.08 1.27
CA LEU A 37 -21.35 11.70 0.18
C LEU A 37 -20.86 13.11 -0.17
N ASP A 38 -20.34 13.85 0.81
CA ASP A 38 -19.95 15.26 0.70
C ASP A 38 -18.44 15.48 0.97
N ALA A 39 -17.58 14.62 0.42
CA ALA A 39 -16.14 14.86 0.49
C ALA A 39 -15.81 16.20 -0.22
N PRO A 40 -15.05 17.12 0.41
CA PRO A 40 -14.79 18.42 -0.16
C PRO A 40 -13.99 18.28 -1.45
N GLU A 41 -14.21 19.20 -2.40
CA GLU A 41 -13.31 19.36 -3.54
C GLU A 41 -11.93 19.78 -3.02
N VAL A 42 -10.91 19.04 -3.42
CA VAL A 42 -9.52 19.31 -3.08
C VAL A 42 -8.80 19.62 -4.39
N HIS A 43 -8.04 20.71 -4.37
CA HIS A 43 -7.19 21.15 -5.47
C HIS A 43 -5.75 21.29 -4.97
N GLU A 44 -5.27 20.23 -4.36
CA GLU A 44 -3.96 20.12 -3.73
C GLU A 44 -3.40 18.73 -4.11
N LYS A 45 -2.12 18.67 -4.51
CA LYS A 45 -1.53 17.39 -4.89
C LYS A 45 -1.37 16.50 -3.65
N PRO A 46 -1.81 15.23 -3.70
CA PRO A 46 -1.50 14.31 -2.63
C PRO A 46 0.00 14.05 -2.63
N ILE A 47 0.64 14.24 -1.49
CA ILE A 47 2.04 13.87 -1.29
C ILE A 47 2.03 12.62 -0.44
N CYS A 48 2.44 11.49 -1.02
CA CYS A 48 2.62 10.24 -0.32
C CYS A 48 4.06 9.75 -0.47
N ILE A 49 4.46 8.82 0.41
CA ILE A 49 5.78 8.19 0.35
C ILE A 49 5.56 6.69 0.22
N THR A 50 5.98 6.11 -0.91
CA THR A 50 6.14 4.66 -1.01
C THR A 50 7.56 4.33 -0.61
N GLN A 51 7.75 3.48 0.41
CA GLN A 51 9.03 2.92 0.87
C GLN A 51 10.28 3.74 0.50
N THR A 52 10.88 4.44 1.47
CA THR A 52 12.05 5.30 1.22
C THR A 52 13.16 4.57 0.43
N PRO A 53 13.67 5.16 -0.67
CA PRO A 53 14.74 4.55 -1.44
C PRO A 53 15.96 4.27 -0.56
N ILE A 54 16.60 3.12 -0.77
CA ILE A 54 17.86 2.80 -0.08
C ILE A 54 18.88 3.93 -0.36
N PRO A 55 19.57 4.45 0.67
CA PRO A 55 20.57 5.52 0.52
C PRO A 55 21.56 5.23 -0.61
N ARG A 56 21.88 6.24 -1.43
CA ARG A 56 22.67 6.11 -2.67
C ARG A 56 24.01 5.38 -2.47
N ASN A 57 24.62 5.50 -1.30
CA ASN A 57 25.89 4.88 -0.93
C ASN A 57 25.82 3.36 -0.65
N LEU A 58 24.63 2.78 -0.63
CA LEU A 58 24.39 1.35 -0.44
C LEU A 58 23.86 0.66 -1.72
N ARG A 59 23.81 1.36 -2.86
CA ARG A 59 23.40 0.82 -4.16
C ARG A 59 24.56 0.03 -4.80
N ASN A 60 24.59 -1.29 -4.66
CA ASN A 60 25.52 -2.18 -5.37
C ASN A 60 24.77 -3.35 -6.06
N GLY A 61 24.30 -3.13 -7.30
CA GLY A 61 23.64 -4.15 -8.14
C GLY A 61 22.62 -3.53 -9.12
N PRO A 62 22.31 -4.16 -10.28
CA PRO A 62 21.46 -3.54 -11.30
C PRO A 62 19.97 -3.70 -10.96
N SER A 63 19.22 -2.60 -10.82
CA SER A 63 17.78 -2.66 -10.54
C SER A 63 17.03 -1.32 -10.60
N ASP A 64 15.77 -1.34 -11.07
CA ASP A 64 14.56 -0.64 -10.55
C ASP A 64 13.38 -0.75 -11.57
N ILE A 65 12.17 -1.29 -11.27
CA ILE A 65 11.01 -1.43 -12.23
C ILE A 65 9.63 -1.01 -11.61
N VAL A 66 8.65 -0.60 -12.46
CA VAL A 66 7.19 -0.41 -12.20
C VAL A 66 6.56 -1.76 -11.99
N VAL A 67 5.98 -2.00 -10.82
CA VAL A 67 6.10 -3.27 -10.08
C VAL A 67 7.58 -3.61 -9.91
N GLY A 68 8.18 -3.30 -8.75
CA GLY A 68 9.56 -3.69 -8.49
C GLY A 68 10.34 -3.03 -7.37
N LEU A 69 10.77 -3.76 -6.32
CA LEU A 69 11.82 -3.30 -5.40
C LEU A 69 13.12 -4.01 -5.79
N ALA A 70 14.14 -3.25 -6.17
CA ALA A 70 15.39 -3.81 -6.69
C ALA A 70 15.19 -4.62 -8.01
N ALA A 71 15.75 -5.84 -8.11
CA ALA A 71 15.93 -6.58 -9.36
C ALA A 71 14.71 -7.45 -9.76
N GLU A 72 13.55 -7.18 -9.17
CA GLU A 72 12.33 -7.96 -9.29
C GLU A 72 11.09 -7.05 -9.32
N CYS A 73 9.93 -7.61 -9.68
CA CYS A 73 8.59 -7.06 -9.58
C CYS A 73 7.83 -7.78 -8.45
N PRO A 74 7.80 -7.27 -7.20
CA PRO A 74 7.17 -7.97 -6.10
C PRO A 74 5.66 -7.96 -6.30
N ARG A 75 5.07 -9.14 -6.12
CA ARG A 75 3.64 -9.38 -6.23
C ARG A 75 3.23 -10.27 -5.08
N TRP A 76 2.00 -10.14 -4.58
CA TRP A 76 1.47 -11.21 -3.74
C TRP A 76 1.09 -12.40 -4.59
N VAL A 77 1.21 -13.62 -4.06
CA VAL A 77 0.73 -14.83 -4.75
C VAL A 77 -0.71 -14.60 -5.24
N PRO A 78 -1.00 -14.77 -6.55
CA PRO A 78 -2.35 -14.60 -7.06
C PRO A 78 -3.36 -15.50 -6.33
N GLY A 79 -4.53 -14.96 -6.03
CA GLY A 79 -5.58 -15.59 -5.24
C GLY A 79 -5.42 -15.48 -3.73
N SER A 80 -4.35 -14.83 -3.25
CA SER A 80 -4.15 -14.61 -1.82
C SER A 80 -5.09 -13.57 -1.22
N VAL A 81 -5.23 -13.65 0.09
CA VAL A 81 -5.93 -12.66 0.92
C VAL A 81 -4.90 -11.89 1.72
N ILE A 82 -4.85 -10.57 1.52
CA ILE A 82 -3.99 -9.65 2.23
C ILE A 82 -4.76 -9.18 3.47
N LYS A 83 -4.34 -9.67 4.63
CA LYS A 83 -5.03 -9.38 5.89
C LYS A 83 -4.55 -8.06 6.46
N TRP A 84 -5.45 -7.27 7.00
CA TRP A 84 -5.10 -5.98 7.62
C TRP A 84 -5.81 -5.78 8.95
N ALA A 85 -5.17 -5.01 9.82
CA ALA A 85 -5.75 -4.51 11.05
C ALA A 85 -5.48 -3.00 11.16
N ALA A 86 -6.20 -2.29 12.03
CA ALA A 86 -5.92 -0.91 12.36
C ALA A 86 -5.73 -0.80 13.87
N TRP A 87 -4.59 -0.28 14.33
CA TRP A 87 -4.37 -0.09 15.76
C TRP A 87 -5.17 1.09 16.29
N ARG A 88 -5.73 0.92 17.48
CA ARG A 88 -6.40 1.99 18.21
C ARG A 88 -5.42 3.04 18.72
N ALA A 89 -4.28 2.58 19.23
CA ALA A 89 -3.28 3.44 19.84
C ALA A 89 -2.47 4.24 18.81
N GLY A 90 -1.98 5.42 19.22
CA GLY A 90 -1.08 6.27 18.43
C GLY A 90 -1.76 7.40 17.66
N PHE A 91 -3.09 7.34 17.47
CA PHE A 91 -3.88 8.44 16.92
C PHE A 91 -4.09 9.55 17.96
N ASN A 92 -4.33 10.77 17.51
CA ASN A 92 -4.59 11.92 18.39
C ASN A 92 -5.93 11.80 19.14
N SER A 93 -6.89 11.08 18.56
CA SER A 93 -8.22 10.85 19.12
C SER A 93 -8.74 9.48 18.68
N GLN A 94 -9.75 8.97 19.41
CA GLN A 94 -10.41 7.72 19.04
C GLN A 94 -11.17 7.89 17.72
N GLU A 95 -11.81 9.04 17.55
CA GLU A 95 -12.56 9.39 16.34
C GLU A 95 -11.66 9.40 15.10
N ASP A 96 -10.40 9.86 15.22
CA ASP A 96 -9.44 9.80 14.11
C ASP A 96 -9.03 8.36 13.78
N ALA A 97 -8.86 7.51 14.79
CA ALA A 97 -8.52 6.11 14.59
C ALA A 97 -9.66 5.34 13.90
N ASP A 98 -10.90 5.55 14.36
CA ASP A 98 -12.10 4.95 13.77
C ASP A 98 -12.28 5.41 12.32
N HIS A 99 -12.18 6.72 12.09
CA HIS A 99 -12.30 7.32 10.75
C HIS A 99 -11.24 6.77 9.78
N ALA A 100 -10.00 6.58 10.24
CA ALA A 100 -8.94 6.03 9.40
C ALA A 100 -9.19 4.54 9.06
N ALA A 101 -9.65 3.74 10.02
CA ALA A 101 -9.99 2.33 9.80
C ALA A 101 -11.14 2.18 8.79
N GLU A 102 -12.20 2.98 8.92
CA GLU A 102 -13.34 3.01 8.01
C GLU A 102 -12.93 3.41 6.59
N HIS A 103 -12.11 4.47 6.47
CA HIS A 103 -11.61 4.92 5.17
C HIS A 103 -10.69 3.90 4.49
N LEU A 104 -9.90 3.14 5.26
CA LEU A 104 -9.10 2.05 4.70
C LEU A 104 -9.99 0.89 4.26
N ALA A 105 -11.05 0.56 5.01
CA ALA A 105 -12.02 -0.46 4.62
C ALA A 105 -12.73 -0.10 3.30
N ILE A 106 -13.08 1.18 3.10
CA ILE A 106 -13.65 1.67 1.83
C ILE A 106 -12.68 1.48 0.66
N ALA A 107 -11.39 1.79 0.87
CA ALA A 107 -10.36 1.59 -0.15
C ALA A 107 -10.13 0.09 -0.47
N ALA A 108 -10.10 -0.76 0.56
CA ALA A 108 -10.01 -2.20 0.44
C ALA A 108 -11.18 -2.77 -0.37
N GLU A 109 -12.41 -2.33 -0.07
CA GLU A 109 -13.61 -2.78 -0.77
C GLU A 109 -13.62 -2.35 -2.25
N LYS A 110 -13.06 -1.17 -2.57
CA LYS A 110 -12.89 -0.74 -3.97
C LYS A 110 -11.99 -1.68 -4.76
N TRP A 111 -10.86 -2.09 -4.18
CA TRP A 111 -9.97 -3.07 -4.82
C TRP A 111 -10.58 -4.47 -4.87
N ASN A 112 -11.29 -4.90 -3.82
CA ASN A 112 -12.02 -6.18 -3.80
C ASN A 112 -13.08 -6.24 -4.90
N SER A 113 -13.90 -5.21 -5.01
CA SER A 113 -14.92 -5.04 -6.05
C SER A 113 -14.31 -4.98 -7.46
N ALA A 114 -13.09 -4.45 -7.59
CA ALA A 114 -12.35 -4.46 -8.86
C ALA A 114 -11.86 -5.86 -9.25
N ASN A 115 -11.85 -6.86 -8.36
CA ASN A 115 -11.47 -8.25 -8.62
C ASN A 115 -10.20 -8.36 -9.47
N VAL A 116 -9.08 -7.90 -8.91
CA VAL A 116 -7.79 -7.81 -9.61
C VAL A 116 -6.91 -9.05 -9.46
N GLY A 117 -7.38 -10.07 -8.74
CA GLY A 117 -6.66 -11.33 -8.54
C GLY A 117 -6.13 -11.54 -7.12
N VAL A 118 -6.34 -10.61 -6.20
CA VAL A 118 -6.14 -10.74 -4.75
C VAL A 118 -7.26 -9.97 -4.02
N THR A 119 -7.42 -10.20 -2.72
CA THR A 119 -8.43 -9.52 -1.90
C THR A 119 -7.83 -9.01 -0.59
N PHE A 120 -8.47 -8.01 0.00
CA PHE A 120 -8.18 -7.47 1.31
C PHE A 120 -9.24 -7.93 2.32
N GLU A 121 -8.80 -8.35 3.50
CA GLU A 121 -9.67 -8.79 4.60
C GLU A 121 -9.24 -8.13 5.91
N TRP A 122 -10.19 -7.53 6.63
CA TRP A 122 -9.92 -7.05 7.98
C TRP A 122 -9.86 -8.22 8.97
N VAL A 123 -8.91 -8.15 9.91
CA VAL A 123 -8.80 -9.12 11.01
C VAL A 123 -8.69 -8.43 12.37
N PRO A 124 -9.27 -9.02 13.44
CA PRO A 124 -9.31 -8.41 14.76
C PRO A 124 -7.96 -8.40 15.49
N LEU A 125 -6.99 -9.21 15.08
CA LEU A 125 -5.71 -9.33 15.77
C LEU A 125 -4.57 -8.96 14.82
N ALA A 126 -3.73 -8.01 15.24
CA ALA A 126 -2.59 -7.54 14.44
C ALA A 126 -1.59 -8.66 14.10
N LYS A 127 -1.48 -9.70 14.94
CA LYS A 127 -0.66 -10.89 14.66
C LYS A 127 -1.13 -11.67 13.42
N ASP A 128 -2.44 -11.62 13.14
CA ASP A 128 -3.03 -12.31 12.00
C ASP A 128 -3.03 -11.45 10.72
N ALA A 129 -2.59 -10.19 10.84
CA ALA A 129 -2.56 -9.22 9.74
C ALA A 129 -1.21 -9.23 9.01
N THR A 130 -1.27 -9.08 7.69
CA THR A 130 -0.11 -8.84 6.82
C THR A 130 0.43 -7.43 6.97
N PHE A 131 -0.46 -6.47 7.24
CA PHE A 131 -0.07 -5.13 7.63
C PHE A 131 -1.02 -4.50 8.63
N VAL A 132 -0.52 -3.48 9.32
CA VAL A 132 -1.31 -2.69 10.26
C VAL A 132 -1.35 -1.23 9.83
N LEU A 133 -2.55 -0.64 9.88
CA LEU A 133 -2.74 0.80 9.76
C LEU A 133 -2.41 1.49 11.09
N CYS A 134 -1.51 2.46 11.01
CA CYS A 134 -1.05 3.24 12.17
C CYS A 134 -1.01 4.73 11.87
N HIS A 135 -1.11 5.56 12.91
CA HIS A 135 -0.77 6.98 12.80
C HIS A 135 0.76 7.16 12.77
N GLY A 136 1.29 7.72 11.68
CA GLY A 136 2.74 7.89 11.47
C GLY A 136 3.34 9.14 12.14
N GLY A 137 2.53 9.93 12.83
CA GLY A 137 2.94 11.21 13.42
C GLY A 137 2.99 12.34 12.38
N SER A 138 3.77 13.38 12.68
CA SER A 138 3.90 14.55 11.82
C SER A 138 5.03 14.37 10.80
N GLN A 139 4.70 14.45 9.51
CA GLN A 139 5.63 14.28 8.39
C GLN A 139 5.40 15.37 7.31
N GLY A 140 5.50 16.64 7.71
CA GLY A 140 5.28 17.78 6.80
C GLY A 140 3.88 17.74 6.17
N THR A 141 3.83 17.77 4.83
CA THR A 141 2.59 17.68 4.04
C THR A 141 2.32 16.26 3.50
N VAL A 142 3.08 15.26 3.95
CA VAL A 142 2.86 13.87 3.54
C VAL A 142 1.55 13.37 4.15
N LEU A 143 0.70 12.75 3.33
CA LEU A 143 -0.61 12.26 3.72
C LEU A 143 -0.54 10.83 4.28
N ALA A 144 0.12 9.94 3.54
CA ALA A 144 0.24 8.54 3.88
C ALA A 144 1.52 7.91 3.34
N SER A 145 1.82 6.71 3.80
CA SER A 145 2.86 5.85 3.23
C SER A 145 2.49 4.39 3.28
N ALA A 146 2.99 3.65 2.29
CA ALA A 146 2.80 2.22 2.15
C ALA A 146 4.09 1.51 1.75
N PHE A 147 3.96 0.22 1.48
CA PHE A 147 5.03 -0.73 1.21
C PHE A 147 4.67 -1.57 -0.02
N PHE A 148 5.68 -2.13 -0.67
CA PHE A 148 5.49 -3.14 -1.72
C PHE A 148 5.41 -4.55 -1.13
N PRO A 149 4.81 -5.53 -1.84
CA PRO A 149 4.86 -6.93 -1.43
C PRO A 149 6.29 -7.36 -1.08
N ASN A 150 6.45 -8.09 0.02
CA ASN A 150 7.76 -8.46 0.54
C ASN A 150 7.66 -9.66 1.49
N SER A 151 8.80 -10.10 2.03
CA SER A 151 8.91 -11.26 2.91
C SER A 151 8.82 -10.92 4.40
N ASN A 152 8.57 -9.66 4.76
CA ASN A 152 8.40 -9.26 6.16
C ASN A 152 7.16 -9.96 6.73
N ASP A 153 7.26 -10.36 7.98
CA ASP A 153 6.16 -10.96 8.73
C ASP A 153 5.15 -9.94 9.24
N LEU A 154 5.50 -8.65 9.30
CA LEU A 154 4.60 -7.53 9.58
C LEU A 154 5.01 -6.28 8.79
N ASN A 155 4.04 -5.66 8.12
CA ASN A 155 4.21 -4.38 7.44
C ASN A 155 3.31 -3.29 8.02
N TYR A 156 3.52 -2.05 7.60
CA TYR A 156 2.74 -0.91 8.07
C TYR A 156 2.27 -0.04 6.91
N VAL A 157 1.01 0.39 7.00
CA VAL A 157 0.51 1.55 6.26
C VAL A 157 0.38 2.67 7.27
N PHE A 158 0.97 3.83 6.98
CA PHE A 158 0.85 4.99 7.85
C PHE A 158 -0.07 6.03 7.24
N VAL A 159 -0.93 6.61 8.08
CA VAL A 159 -1.54 7.92 7.81
C VAL A 159 -0.88 8.95 8.72
N TYR A 160 -0.45 10.07 8.16
CA TYR A 160 0.25 11.12 8.91
C TYR A 160 -0.70 12.24 9.32
N THR A 161 -0.28 13.06 10.27
CA THR A 161 -1.08 14.18 10.82
C THR A 161 -1.72 15.06 9.73
N TYR A 162 -1.03 15.28 8.62
CA TYR A 162 -1.56 16.13 7.53
C TYR A 162 -2.79 15.53 6.84
N GLY A 163 -2.91 14.21 6.78
CA GLY A 163 -4.06 13.49 6.21
C GLY A 163 -5.36 13.73 6.96
N PHE A 164 -5.30 14.18 8.22
CA PHE A 164 -6.47 14.52 9.05
C PHE A 164 -6.92 15.97 8.93
N ASN A 165 -6.29 16.76 8.06
CA ASN A 165 -6.71 18.13 7.84
C ASN A 165 -8.09 18.19 7.14
N LYS A 166 -8.72 19.37 7.18
CA LYS A 166 -10.07 19.58 6.63
C LYS A 166 -10.22 19.26 5.13
N ASN A 167 -9.14 19.28 4.36
CA ASN A 167 -9.16 18.99 2.93
C ASN A 167 -9.13 17.48 2.70
N TRP A 168 -8.26 16.78 3.42
CA TRP A 168 -7.94 15.37 3.16
C TRP A 168 -8.70 14.37 4.00
N LYS A 169 -9.18 14.72 5.21
CA LYS A 169 -9.81 13.76 6.12
C LYS A 169 -10.98 13.01 5.47
N ASN A 170 -11.86 13.72 4.77
CA ASN A 170 -13.00 13.11 4.08
C ASN A 170 -12.64 12.49 2.71
N ASN A 171 -11.46 12.80 2.18
CA ASN A 171 -10.89 12.17 0.98
C ASN A 171 -9.87 11.06 1.33
N MET A 172 -9.71 10.70 2.60
CA MET A 172 -8.66 9.77 3.03
C MET A 172 -8.79 8.38 2.39
N TRP A 173 -10.00 7.94 2.03
CA TRP A 173 -10.20 6.67 1.36
C TRP A 173 -9.62 6.68 -0.05
N LYS A 174 -9.59 7.85 -0.71
CA LYS A 174 -8.95 8.03 -2.03
C LYS A 174 -7.44 7.91 -1.91
N VAL A 175 -6.86 8.53 -0.89
CA VAL A 175 -5.44 8.37 -0.54
C VAL A 175 -5.12 6.92 -0.22
N PHE A 176 -5.93 6.24 0.58
CA PHE A 176 -5.72 4.81 0.84
C PHE A 176 -5.94 3.93 -0.39
N THR A 177 -6.80 4.30 -1.33
CA THR A 177 -6.94 3.55 -2.59
C THR A 177 -5.63 3.57 -3.37
N HIS A 178 -4.93 4.71 -3.38
CA HIS A 178 -3.57 4.86 -3.91
C HIS A 178 -2.55 4.03 -3.13
N GLU A 179 -2.51 4.16 -1.80
CA GLU A 179 -1.59 3.39 -0.94
C GLU A 179 -1.77 1.87 -1.10
N LEU A 180 -3.01 1.40 -1.19
CA LEU A 180 -3.29 -0.01 -1.44
C LEU A 180 -2.84 -0.45 -2.83
N GLY A 181 -2.78 0.46 -3.81
CA GLY A 181 -2.10 0.20 -5.09
C GLY A 181 -0.64 -0.18 -4.88
N HIS A 182 0.09 0.51 -3.99
CA HIS A 182 1.45 0.11 -3.63
C HIS A 182 1.51 -1.24 -2.91
N VAL A 183 0.57 -1.49 -1.99
CA VAL A 183 0.45 -2.80 -1.33
C VAL A 183 0.21 -3.92 -2.35
N LEU A 184 -0.45 -3.64 -3.47
CA LEU A 184 -0.62 -4.57 -4.59
C LEU A 184 0.60 -4.70 -5.50
N GLY A 185 1.62 -3.87 -5.32
CA GLY A 185 2.84 -3.83 -6.13
C GLY A 185 2.93 -2.66 -7.11
N LEU A 186 1.88 -1.86 -7.28
CA LEU A 186 1.83 -0.79 -8.29
C LEU A 186 2.75 0.37 -7.90
N ARG A 187 3.47 0.96 -8.86
CA ARG A 187 4.28 2.18 -8.66
C ARG A 187 3.56 3.40 -9.21
N HIS A 188 4.11 4.58 -8.93
CA HIS A 188 3.67 5.82 -9.55
C HIS A 188 3.80 5.81 -11.08
N GLU A 189 2.80 6.36 -11.78
CA GLU A 189 2.84 6.51 -13.24
C GLU A 189 4.01 7.39 -13.71
N PHE A 190 4.34 8.43 -12.94
CA PHE A 190 5.46 9.35 -13.21
C PHE A 190 6.85 8.76 -12.93
N ALA A 191 6.94 7.55 -12.36
CA ALA A 191 8.22 6.89 -12.13
C ALA A 191 9.03 6.67 -13.42
N ILE A 192 8.35 6.50 -14.55
CA ILE A 192 8.95 6.26 -15.88
C ILE A 192 9.41 7.56 -16.57
N GLY A 193 8.83 8.70 -16.20
CA GLY A 193 9.15 10.01 -16.78
C GLY A 193 8.54 10.30 -18.14
N ASP A 194 7.54 9.53 -18.56
CA ASP A 194 6.87 9.66 -19.86
C ASP A 194 5.42 10.18 -19.75
N VAL A 195 4.92 10.41 -18.53
CA VAL A 195 3.70 11.18 -18.27
C VAL A 195 4.05 12.61 -17.89
N PRO A 196 3.26 13.62 -18.31
CA PRO A 196 3.43 14.99 -17.84
C PRO A 196 3.26 15.06 -16.33
N SER A 197 4.37 15.21 -15.61
CA SER A 197 4.40 15.44 -14.17
C SER A 197 5.49 16.45 -13.85
N ASP A 198 5.21 17.34 -12.92
CA ASP A 198 6.20 18.20 -12.29
C ASP A 198 7.03 17.44 -11.22
N MET A 199 6.70 16.17 -10.98
CA MET A 199 7.46 15.26 -10.12
C MET A 199 8.69 14.71 -10.85
N HIS A 200 9.77 14.50 -10.12
CA HIS A 200 10.96 13.86 -10.64
C HIS A 200 10.73 12.36 -10.88
N THR A 201 11.38 11.81 -11.90
CA THR A 201 11.38 10.37 -12.13
C THR A 201 11.93 9.63 -10.91
N GLU A 202 11.26 8.56 -10.50
CA GLU A 202 11.64 7.83 -9.28
C GLU A 202 12.86 6.91 -9.49
N GLY A 203 13.36 6.78 -10.72
CA GLY A 203 14.54 5.98 -11.05
C GLY A 203 14.60 5.59 -12.52
N HIS A 204 15.46 4.62 -12.84
CA HIS A 204 15.60 4.03 -14.18
C HIS A 204 15.09 2.59 -14.17
N GLY A 205 14.43 2.15 -15.25
CA GLY A 205 14.03 0.74 -15.43
C GLY A 205 12.55 0.48 -15.18
N ALA A 206 11.80 1.50 -14.82
CA ALA A 206 10.36 1.46 -14.69
C ALA A 206 9.67 0.97 -16.02
N VAL A 207 8.93 -0.16 -16.03
CA VAL A 207 8.23 -0.70 -17.23
C VAL A 207 6.71 -0.70 -17.05
N ARG A 208 6.01 0.13 -17.83
CA ARG A 208 4.54 0.19 -17.78
C ARG A 208 3.91 -1.10 -18.30
N LEU A 209 2.92 -1.60 -17.56
CA LEU A 209 1.91 -2.52 -18.10
C LEU A 209 0.74 -1.70 -18.63
N GLY A 210 0.47 -1.79 -19.92
CA GLY A 210 -0.60 -1.03 -20.57
C GLY A 210 -0.19 0.37 -21.05
N LYS A 211 -1.19 1.21 -21.29
CA LYS A 211 -1.00 2.59 -21.79
C LYS A 211 -0.89 3.57 -20.62
N PRO A 212 -0.14 4.68 -20.77
CA PRO A 212 -0.15 5.76 -19.79
C PRO A 212 -1.57 6.28 -19.57
N ASP A 213 -1.88 6.58 -18.32
CA ASP A 213 -3.13 7.23 -17.91
C ASP A 213 -2.82 8.35 -16.90
N GLU A 214 -3.09 9.59 -17.30
CA GLU A 214 -2.90 10.74 -16.43
C GLU A 214 -3.86 10.73 -15.23
N TYR A 215 -5.02 10.08 -15.35
CA TYR A 215 -6.03 9.96 -14.31
C TYR A 215 -5.84 8.76 -13.39
N SER A 216 -4.85 7.90 -13.66
CA SER A 216 -4.53 6.73 -12.83
C SER A 216 -4.51 7.09 -11.34
N VAL A 217 -5.03 6.18 -10.50
CA VAL A 217 -4.95 6.31 -9.05
C VAL A 217 -3.50 6.41 -8.57
N MET A 218 -2.54 5.89 -9.35
CA MET A 218 -1.11 5.93 -9.04
C MET A 218 -0.42 7.21 -9.53
N ASN A 219 -1.16 8.21 -10.01
CA ASN A 219 -0.59 9.49 -10.41
C ASN A 219 -0.89 10.59 -9.36
N TYR A 220 -0.01 11.60 -9.30
CA TYR A 220 -0.25 12.78 -8.47
C TYR A 220 -0.86 13.90 -9.29
N ARG A 221 -2.06 14.30 -8.89
CA ARG A 221 -2.85 15.37 -9.51
C ARG A 221 -3.42 16.29 -8.45
N ASN A 222 -3.90 17.46 -8.86
CA ASN A 222 -4.51 18.39 -7.91
C ASN A 222 -5.81 17.83 -7.33
N GLU A 223 -6.48 16.95 -8.07
CA GLU A 223 -7.65 16.23 -7.60
C GLU A 223 -7.23 15.00 -6.76
N PRO A 224 -8.03 14.61 -5.75
CA PRO A 224 -7.82 13.37 -5.02
C PRO A 224 -7.73 12.14 -5.94
N PRO A 225 -6.90 11.13 -5.59
CA PRO A 225 -6.73 9.94 -6.43
C PRO A 225 -8.04 9.17 -6.64
N GLU A 226 -8.27 8.66 -7.84
CA GLU A 226 -9.44 7.82 -8.13
C GLU A 226 -9.05 6.61 -8.94
N LEU A 227 -9.53 5.44 -8.52
CA LEU A 227 -9.34 4.18 -9.24
C LEU A 227 -9.98 4.25 -10.63
N GLN A 228 -9.16 4.14 -11.67
CA GLN A 228 -9.59 4.13 -13.06
C GLN A 228 -9.69 2.70 -13.60
N GLN A 229 -10.40 2.53 -14.72
CA GLN A 229 -10.48 1.23 -15.39
C GLN A 229 -9.10 0.74 -15.88
N SER A 230 -8.22 1.67 -16.29
CA SER A 230 -6.84 1.38 -16.68
C SER A 230 -6.04 0.74 -15.54
N ASP A 231 -6.16 1.26 -14.31
CA ASP A 231 -5.54 0.70 -13.11
C ASP A 231 -5.99 -0.74 -12.90
N ILE A 232 -7.30 -0.98 -13.01
CA ILE A 232 -7.92 -2.31 -12.83
C ILE A 232 -7.40 -3.28 -13.89
N ASP A 233 -7.42 -2.88 -15.16
CA ASP A 233 -7.05 -3.73 -16.28
C ASP A 233 -5.56 -4.09 -16.23
N SER A 234 -4.69 -3.12 -16.00
CA SER A 234 -3.25 -3.35 -15.86
C SER A 234 -2.92 -4.20 -14.64
N THR A 235 -3.63 -4.02 -13.52
CA THR A 235 -3.44 -4.85 -12.31
C THR A 235 -3.90 -6.28 -12.55
N ARG A 236 -5.04 -6.50 -13.24
CA ARG A 236 -5.49 -7.84 -13.63
C ARG A 236 -4.50 -8.54 -14.56
N VAL A 237 -3.92 -7.81 -15.51
CA VAL A 237 -2.84 -8.34 -16.35
C VAL A 237 -1.67 -8.76 -15.48
N PHE A 238 -1.22 -7.89 -14.56
CA PHE A 238 -0.09 -8.18 -13.66
C PHE A 238 -0.31 -9.44 -12.82
N TYR A 239 -1.46 -9.58 -12.16
CA TYR A 239 -1.83 -10.77 -11.38
C TYR A 239 -2.23 -11.98 -12.25
N GLY A 240 -2.45 -11.76 -13.55
CA GLY A 240 -2.69 -12.79 -14.56
C GLY A 240 -1.42 -13.41 -15.14
N LEU A 241 -0.25 -12.78 -14.96
CA LEU A 241 1.02 -13.32 -15.46
C LEU A 241 1.35 -14.66 -14.81
N ARG A 242 1.80 -15.63 -15.61
CA ARG A 242 2.16 -16.99 -15.22
C ARG A 242 3.56 -17.33 -15.71
N GLU A 243 4.13 -18.38 -15.14
CA GLU A 243 5.35 -19.01 -15.66
C GLU A 243 5.15 -19.41 -17.13
N ASP A 244 6.24 -19.35 -17.90
CA ASP A 244 6.23 -19.87 -19.26
C ASP A 244 6.31 -21.41 -19.28
N ASP A 245 6.19 -22.00 -20.48
CA ASP A 245 6.21 -23.46 -20.66
C ASP A 245 7.53 -24.13 -20.21
N ASP A 246 8.60 -23.34 -20.07
CA ASP A 246 9.92 -23.77 -19.60
C ASP A 246 10.09 -23.61 -18.08
N GLY A 247 9.05 -23.13 -17.38
CA GLY A 247 9.06 -22.91 -15.93
C GLY A 247 9.81 -21.66 -15.48
N ASN A 248 10.07 -20.71 -16.39
CA ASN A 248 10.66 -19.43 -15.99
C ASN A 248 9.59 -18.52 -15.38
N LEU A 249 9.99 -17.74 -14.37
CA LEU A 249 9.12 -16.75 -13.73
C LEU A 249 8.55 -15.76 -14.75
N PRO A 250 7.29 -15.31 -14.57
CA PRO A 250 6.74 -14.25 -15.39
C PRO A 250 7.62 -12.99 -15.33
N LYS A 251 7.60 -12.18 -16.39
CA LYS A 251 8.38 -10.94 -16.45
C LYS A 251 7.52 -9.76 -16.86
N VAL A 252 7.86 -8.58 -16.33
CA VAL A 252 7.38 -7.29 -16.84
C VAL A 252 8.56 -6.60 -17.51
N GLY A 253 8.51 -6.50 -18.84
CA GLY A 253 9.67 -6.14 -19.64
C GLY A 253 10.79 -7.17 -19.46
N MET A 254 11.91 -6.73 -18.88
CA MET A 254 13.08 -7.59 -18.62
C MET A 254 13.16 -8.10 -17.18
N THR A 255 12.24 -7.71 -16.30
CA THR A 255 12.37 -7.98 -14.86
C THR A 255 11.42 -9.07 -14.39
N PRO A 256 11.92 -10.04 -13.62
CA PRO A 256 11.11 -11.13 -13.10
C PRO A 256 10.07 -10.62 -12.10
N VAL A 257 8.89 -11.20 -12.15
CA VAL A 257 7.87 -11.08 -11.11
C VAL A 257 8.19 -12.10 -10.03
N VAL A 258 8.24 -11.62 -8.79
CA VAL A 258 8.54 -12.44 -7.61
C VAL A 258 7.32 -12.45 -6.70
N ASP A 259 6.80 -13.65 -6.47
CA ASP A 259 5.61 -13.84 -5.65
C ASP A 259 5.98 -13.98 -4.17
N TYR A 260 5.35 -13.16 -3.35
CA TYR A 260 5.40 -13.19 -1.90
C TYR A 260 4.10 -13.76 -1.34
N THR A 261 4.20 -14.51 -0.26
CA THR A 261 3.01 -15.00 0.47
C THR A 261 2.69 -14.04 1.60
N PRO A 262 1.48 -13.46 1.66
CA PRO A 262 1.03 -12.69 2.82
C PRO A 262 1.16 -13.53 4.10
N ARG A 263 1.76 -12.96 5.14
CA ARG A 263 1.96 -13.59 6.45
C ARG A 263 1.19 -12.88 7.55
#